data_AF-A0A533SFW2-F1
#
_entry.id   AF-A0A533SFW2-F1
#
_cell.length_a   1.000
_cell.length_b   1.000
_cell.length_c   1.000
_cell.angle_alpha   90.00
_cell.angle_beta   90.00
_cell.angle_gamma   90.00
#
_symmetry.space_group_name_H-M   'P 1'
#
loop_
_entity.id
_entity.type
_entity.pdbx_description
1 polymer ?
#
loop_
_entity_poly.entity_id
_entity_poly.type
_entity_poly.pdbx_seq_one_letter_code
_entity_poly.pdbx_strand_id
1 'polypeptide(L)'
;MVLGMKNWLFTVHKAGLAGKIGGAFGSHTHSGEAPTLIYETMENVFGMNMEGMGPLRVEEKYIGTDEGMRTCQQFGKALASRA
;
A
#
# COMPACT_ATOMS: atom_id res chain seq x y z
N MET A 1 -11.39 -6.41 -2.36
CA MET A 1 -11.05 -4.99 -2.69
C MET A 1 -12.34 -4.22 -2.90
N VAL A 2 -12.48 -3.03 -2.31
CA VAL A 2 -13.70 -2.19 -2.50
C VAL A 2 -13.74 -1.58 -3.90
N LEU A 3 -14.93 -1.36 -4.45
CA LEU A 3 -15.14 -0.85 -5.82
C LEU A 3 -14.40 0.47 -6.07
N GLY A 4 -14.40 1.38 -5.07
CA GLY A 4 -13.70 2.66 -5.16
C GLY A 4 -12.20 2.50 -5.43
N MET A 5 -11.56 1.51 -4.81
CA MET A 5 -10.13 1.25 -4.99
C MET A 5 -9.83 0.76 -6.42
N LYS A 6 -10.66 -0.14 -6.95
CA LYS A 6 -10.52 -0.63 -8.33
C LYS A 6 -10.63 0.51 -9.35
N ASN A 7 -11.61 1.40 -9.17
CA ASN A 7 -11.79 2.56 -10.04
C ASN A 7 -10.63 3.55 -9.95
N TRP A 8 -10.09 3.76 -8.74
CA TRP A 8 -8.91 4.58 -8.54
C TRP A 8 -7.69 4.00 -9.26
N LEU A 9 -7.43 2.69 -9.15
CA LEU A 9 -6.32 2.02 -9.83
C LEU A 9 -6.37 2.22 -11.35
N PHE A 10 -7.56 2.11 -11.97
CA PHE A 10 -7.72 2.40 -13.40
C PHE A 10 -7.46 3.86 -13.76
N THR A 11 -7.78 4.78 -12.87
CA THR A 11 -7.57 6.21 -13.10
C THR A 11 -6.10 6.54 -13.02
N VAL A 12 -5.40 6.06 -11.99
CA VAL A 12 -3.98 6.37 -11.80
C VAL A 12 -3.07 5.64 -12.78
N HIS A 13 -3.46 4.46 -13.27
CA HIS A 13 -2.73 3.79 -14.36
C HIS A 13 -2.58 4.70 -15.59
N LYS A 14 -3.63 5.44 -15.94
CA LYS A 14 -3.61 6.40 -17.06
C LYS A 14 -2.70 7.61 -16.82
N ALA A 15 -2.29 7.86 -15.57
CA ALA A 15 -1.42 8.99 -15.22
C ALA A 15 0.07 8.71 -15.44
N GLY A 16 0.46 7.49 -15.86
CA GLY A 16 1.86 7.16 -16.16
C GLY A 16 2.73 7.11 -14.91
N LEU A 17 2.52 6.11 -14.07
CA LEU A 17 3.20 5.98 -12.77
C LEU A 17 4.55 5.26 -12.81
N ALA A 18 5.03 4.85 -13.97
CA ALA A 18 6.29 4.12 -14.08
C ALA A 18 7.46 4.88 -13.44
N GLY A 19 8.25 4.18 -12.61
CA GLY A 19 9.38 4.75 -11.86
C GLY A 19 8.99 5.65 -10.69
N LYS A 20 7.70 5.94 -10.46
CA LYS A 20 7.25 6.68 -9.29
C LYS A 20 7.32 5.80 -8.05
N ILE A 21 7.67 6.42 -6.93
CA ILE A 21 7.72 5.74 -5.63
C ILE A 21 6.31 5.38 -5.21
N GLY A 22 6.11 4.16 -4.73
CA GLY A 22 4.82 3.66 -4.30
C GLY A 22 4.89 2.81 -3.04
N GLY A 23 3.76 2.73 -2.35
CA GLY A 23 3.53 1.86 -1.21
C GLY A 23 2.05 1.52 -1.15
N ALA A 24 1.71 0.34 -0.64
CA ALA A 24 0.34 -0.10 -0.44
C ALA A 24 0.13 -0.46 1.03
N PHE A 25 -1.05 -0.16 1.56
CA PHE A 25 -1.37 -0.41 2.96
C PHE A 25 -2.85 -0.71 3.15
N GLY A 26 -3.20 -1.36 4.26
CA GLY A 26 -4.59 -1.54 4.68
C GLY A 26 -4.74 -2.40 5.93
N SER A 27 -5.91 -2.29 6.57
CA SER A 27 -6.27 -3.15 7.69
C SER A 27 -6.98 -4.43 7.25
N HIS A 28 -7.01 -5.44 8.12
CA HIS A 28 -7.77 -6.67 7.89
C HIS A 28 -8.23 -7.35 9.18
N THR A 29 -9.36 -8.06 9.09
CA THR A 29 -9.87 -8.94 10.15
C THR A 29 -9.50 -10.42 9.94
N HIS A 30 -9.25 -10.81 8.68
CA HIS A 30 -8.93 -12.18 8.28
C HIS A 30 -7.70 -12.23 7.35
N SER A 31 -7.87 -12.45 6.03
CA SER A 31 -6.78 -12.77 5.10
C SER A 31 -5.83 -11.61 4.77
N GLY A 32 -6.33 -10.37 4.71
CA GLY A 32 -5.49 -9.19 4.44
C GLY A 32 -4.82 -9.18 3.06
N GLU A 33 -5.46 -9.76 2.05
CA GLU A 33 -4.92 -9.88 0.68
C GLU A 33 -4.98 -8.58 -0.12
N ALA A 34 -5.89 -7.66 0.25
CA ALA A 34 -6.13 -6.46 -0.55
C ALA A 34 -4.88 -5.55 -0.68
N PRO A 35 -4.10 -5.26 0.39
CA PRO A 35 -2.83 -4.53 0.27
C PRO A 35 -1.83 -5.21 -0.66
N THR A 36 -1.74 -6.54 -0.64
CA THR A 36 -0.87 -7.33 -1.52
C THR A 36 -1.27 -7.20 -2.98
N LEU A 37 -2.55 -7.36 -3.30
CA LEU A 37 -3.04 -7.20 -4.67
C LEU A 37 -2.78 -5.80 -5.23
N ILE A 38 -2.94 -4.76 -4.40
CA ILE A 38 -2.65 -3.38 -4.78
C ILE A 38 -1.15 -3.21 -5.03
N TYR A 39 -0.32 -3.72 -4.13
CA TYR A 39 1.14 -3.66 -4.23
C TYR A 39 1.63 -4.31 -5.54
N GLU A 40 1.23 -5.55 -5.78
CA GLU A 40 1.65 -6.32 -6.96
C GLU A 40 1.15 -5.67 -8.26
N THR A 41 -0.04 -5.07 -8.26
CA THR A 41 -0.55 -4.33 -9.41
C THR A 41 0.31 -3.09 -9.69
N MET A 42 0.61 -2.31 -8.65
CA MET A 42 1.44 -1.09 -8.79
C MET A 42 2.87 -1.43 -9.21
N GLU A 43 3.45 -2.50 -8.69
CA GLU A 43 4.78 -2.98 -9.05
C GLU A 43 4.82 -3.50 -10.49
N ASN A 44 4.01 -4.51 -10.81
CA ASN A 44 4.18 -5.31 -12.02
C ASN A 44 3.40 -4.76 -13.21
N VAL A 45 2.27 -4.08 -12.98
CA VAL A 45 1.45 -3.52 -14.06
C VAL A 45 1.76 -2.04 -14.29
N PHE A 46 1.97 -1.27 -13.21
CA PHE A 46 2.21 0.18 -13.33
C PHE A 46 3.71 0.52 -13.39
N GLY A 47 4.60 -0.43 -13.08
CA GLY A 47 6.04 -0.23 -13.12
C GLY A 47 6.55 0.74 -12.05
N MET A 48 5.86 0.81 -10.91
CA MET A 48 6.24 1.71 -9.81
C MET A 48 7.42 1.16 -9.01
N ASN A 49 8.22 2.08 -8.45
CA ASN A 49 9.29 1.75 -7.52
C ASN A 49 8.68 1.56 -6.13
N MET A 50 8.26 0.34 -5.81
CA MET A 50 7.52 0.03 -4.57
C MET A 50 8.42 -0.10 -3.33
N GLU A 51 7.86 0.16 -2.14
CA GLU A 51 8.54 0.01 -0.84
C GLU A 51 9.01 -1.45 -0.64
N GLY A 52 10.29 -1.64 -0.30
CA GLY A 52 10.96 -2.93 -0.41
C GLY A 52 10.56 -3.96 0.66
N MET A 53 9.95 -3.54 1.77
CA MET A 53 9.42 -4.45 2.79
C MET A 53 8.03 -4.99 2.44
N GLY A 54 7.46 -4.56 1.31
CA GLY A 54 6.17 -5.03 0.81
C GLY A 54 4.98 -4.18 1.30
N PRO A 55 3.75 -4.67 1.13
CA PRO A 55 2.56 -3.96 1.59
C PRO A 55 2.46 -3.93 3.11
N LEU A 56 2.08 -2.77 3.67
CA LEU A 56 1.73 -2.69 5.09
C LEU A 56 0.36 -3.35 5.35
N ARG A 57 0.36 -4.40 6.16
CA ARG A 57 -0.85 -5.12 6.59
C ARG A 57 -1.02 -4.96 8.10
N VAL A 58 -2.11 -4.35 8.51
CA VAL A 58 -2.40 -4.12 9.95
C VAL A 58 -3.60 -4.97 10.34
N GLU A 59 -3.46 -5.83 11.34
CA GLU A 59 -4.64 -6.50 11.90
C GLU A 59 -5.55 -5.44 12.57
N GLU A 60 -6.86 -5.58 12.40
CA GLU A 60 -7.85 -4.61 12.88
C GLU A 60 -7.70 -4.33 14.40
N LYS A 61 -7.26 -5.33 15.18
CA LYS A 61 -7.01 -5.20 16.63
C LYS A 61 -5.93 -4.16 17.00
N TYR A 62 -5.05 -3.81 16.07
CA TYR A 62 -4.01 -2.80 16.26
C TYR A 62 -4.43 -1.41 15.77
N ILE A 63 -5.59 -1.27 15.13
CA ILE A 63 -6.08 0.03 14.67
C ILE A 63 -6.46 0.88 15.88
N GLY A 64 -5.93 2.11 15.93
CA GLY A 64 -6.14 3.05 17.04
C GLY A 64 -5.24 2.81 18.25
N THR A 65 -4.36 1.80 18.23
CA THR A 65 -3.36 1.59 19.29
C THR A 65 -2.07 2.35 18.98
N ASP A 66 -1.27 2.63 20.01
CA ASP A 66 0.07 3.22 19.86
C ASP A 66 1.00 2.34 19.02
N GLU A 67 0.83 1.01 19.12
CA GLU A 67 1.59 0.05 18.33
C GLU A 67 1.24 0.14 16.84
N GLY A 68 -0.05 0.11 16.49
CA GLY A 68 -0.48 0.26 15.10
C GLY A 68 -0.07 1.62 14.51
N MET A 69 -0.19 2.69 15.31
CA MET A 69 0.28 4.02 14.93
C MET A 69 1.79 4.03 14.63
N ARG A 70 2.59 3.42 15.51
CA ARG A 70 4.05 3.35 15.34
C ARG A 70 4.42 2.56 14.07
N THR A 71 3.74 1.45 13.79
CA THR A 71 3.96 0.66 12.58
C THR A 71 3.65 1.48 11.32
N CYS A 72 2.53 2.20 11.28
CA CYS A 72 2.19 3.10 10.17
C CYS A 72 3.24 4.21 9.97
N GLN A 73 3.74 4.81 11.06
CA GLN A 73 4.78 5.84 11.00
C GLN A 73 6.12 5.29 10.48
N GLN A 74 6.50 4.08 10.89
CA GLN A 74 7.72 3.43 10.39
C GLN A 74 7.62 3.14 8.89
N PHE A 75 6.48 2.62 8.44
CA PHE A 75 6.24 2.42 7.00
C PHE A 75 6.30 3.74 6.22
N GLY A 76 5.69 4.80 6.74
CA GLY A 76 5.77 6.14 6.14
C GLY A 76 7.22 6.66 6.05
N LYS A 77 8.04 6.44 7.08
CA LYS A 77 9.47 6.79 7.06
C LYS A 77 10.25 6.00 6.01
N ALA A 78 10.00 4.69 5.89
CA ALA A 78 10.64 3.84 4.89
C ALA A 78 10.26 4.26 3.45
N LEU A 79 9.00 4.64 3.23
CA LEU A 79 8.56 5.17 1.95
C LEU A 79 9.23 6.53 1.65
N ALA A 80 9.26 7.43 2.63
CA ALA A 80 9.82 8.77 2.48
C ALA A 80 11.34 8.78 2.29
N SER A 81 12.08 7.82 2.85
CA SER A 81 13.53 7.72 2.63
C SER A 81 13.91 7.35 1.18
N ARG A 82 12.91 7.06 0.34
CA ARG A 82 13.09 6.74 -1.08
C ARG A 82 12.74 7.91 -2.01
N ALA A 83 12.19 9.00 -1.45
CA ALA A 83 11.68 10.20 -2.16
C ALA A 83 12.77 11.18 -2.59
#